data_AF-A0A533VPS1-F1
#
_entry.id   AF-A0A533VPS1-F1
#
_cell.length_a   1.000
_cell.length_b   1.000
_cell.length_c   1.000
_cell.angle_alpha   90.00
_cell.angle_beta   90.00
_cell.angle_gamma   90.00
#
_symmetry.space_group_name_H-M   'P 1'
#
loop_
_entity.id
_entity.type
_entity.pdbx_description
1 polymer ?
#
loop_
_entity_poly.entity_id
_entity_poly.type
_entity_poly.pdbx_seq_one_letter_code
_entity_poly.pdbx_strand_id
1 'polypeptide(L)'
;MSIKDVDEGAFRNLKAEAVRSGTRVGDAATEAFRMWVASKREVRIRDRERMLEAAKDIDRLRLGHKGEWSGTTEIRQERDKRRRS
;
A
#
# COMPACT_ATOMS: atom_id res chain seq x y z
N MET A 1 16.31 3.96 24.26
CA MET A 1 16.75 4.51 22.96
C MET A 1 16.35 5.97 22.94
N SER A 2 17.27 6.88 22.65
CA SER A 2 16.98 8.32 22.48
C SER A 2 17.42 8.75 21.10
N ILE A 3 16.61 9.59 20.45
CA ILE A 3 16.89 10.14 19.12
C ILE A 3 17.44 11.55 19.36
N LYS A 4 18.60 11.84 18.78
CA LYS A 4 19.25 13.15 18.85
C LYS A 4 19.07 13.89 17.52
N ASP A 5 19.28 15.20 17.56
CA ASP A 5 19.30 16.05 16.36
C ASP A 5 17.98 16.01 15.56
N VAL A 6 16.86 15.90 16.26
CA VAL A 6 15.54 15.96 15.65
C VAL A 6 15.22 17.40 15.28
N ASP A 7 14.74 17.63 14.06
CA ASP A 7 14.23 18.93 13.65
C ASP A 7 13.12 19.39 14.62
N GLU A 8 13.33 20.57 15.23
CA GLU A 8 12.42 21.07 16.25
C GLU A 8 11.01 21.33 15.70
N GLY A 9 10.91 21.79 14.45
CA GLY A 9 9.62 22.06 13.81
C GLY A 9 8.81 20.78 13.62
N ALA A 10 9.44 19.74 13.06
CA ALA A 10 8.84 18.43 12.89
C ALA A 10 8.41 17.81 14.23
N PHE A 11 9.25 17.93 15.27
CA PHE A 11 8.92 17.44 16.59
C PHE A 11 7.73 18.17 17.22
N ARG A 12 7.67 19.51 17.11
CA ARG A 12 6.52 20.30 17.59
C ARG A 12 5.23 19.91 16.88
N ASN A 13 5.28 19.69 15.58
CA ASN A 13 4.12 19.26 14.80
C ASN A 13 3.63 17.87 15.22
N LEU A 14 4.53 16.89 15.35
CA LEU A 14 4.21 15.55 15.84
C LEU A 14 3.58 15.62 17.24
N LYS A 15 4.16 16.41 18.14
CA LYS A 15 3.63 16.60 19.49
C LYS A 15 2.22 17.20 19.47
N ALA A 16 1.98 18.22 18.66
CA ALA A 16 0.67 18.85 18.53
C ALA A 16 -0.38 17.89 17.97
N GLU A 17 -0.02 17.05 17.01
CA GLU A 17 -0.91 16.01 16.48
C GLU A 17 -1.21 14.93 17.51
N ALA A 18 -0.20 14.44 18.23
CA ALA A 18 -0.38 13.44 19.27
C ALA A 18 -1.31 13.92 20.39
N VAL A 19 -1.20 15.19 20.80
CA VAL A 19 -2.12 15.80 21.78
C VAL A 19 -3.54 15.87 21.22
N ARG A 20 -3.70 16.32 19.97
CA ARG A 20 -5.02 16.40 19.32
C ARG A 20 -5.68 15.02 19.16
N SER A 21 -4.89 13.98 18.95
CA SER A 21 -5.37 12.59 18.81
C SER A 21 -5.48 11.85 20.15
N GLY A 22 -5.21 12.49 21.29
CA GLY A 22 -5.23 11.85 22.61
C GLY A 22 -4.19 10.74 22.78
N THR A 23 -3.11 10.76 21.99
CA THR A 23 -2.06 9.75 21.97
C THR A 23 -0.80 10.27 22.66
N ARG A 24 -0.05 9.40 23.34
CA ARG A 24 1.24 9.81 23.92
C ARG A 24 2.24 10.08 22.80
N VAL A 25 3.06 11.12 22.96
CA VAL A 25 4.05 11.53 21.94
C VAL A 25 5.01 10.38 21.57
N GLY A 26 5.42 9.58 22.55
CA GLY A 26 6.28 8.41 22.31
C GLY A 26 5.60 7.30 21.50
N ASP A 27 4.31 7.07 21.71
CA ASP A 27 3.52 6.08 20.97
C ASP A 27 3.32 6.55 19.52
N ALA A 28 2.98 7.83 19.34
CA ALA A 28 2.86 8.44 18.01
C ALA A 28 4.19 8.40 17.23
N ALA A 29 5.32 8.68 17.90
CA ALA A 29 6.64 8.58 17.30
C ALA A 29 6.96 7.13 16.89
N THR A 30 6.68 6.16 17.76
CA THR A 30 6.89 4.74 17.48
C THR A 30 6.10 4.29 16.26
N GLU A 31 4.83 4.70 16.18
CA GLU A 31 3.97 4.34 15.06
C GLU A 31 4.42 5.02 13.75
N ALA A 32 4.82 6.30 13.81
CA ALA A 32 5.38 7.00 12.66
C ALA A 32 6.64 6.29 12.11
N PHE A 33 7.54 5.82 12.98
CA PHE A 33 8.71 5.05 12.53
C PHE A 33 8.33 3.70 11.90
N ARG A 34 7.35 3.00 12.47
CA ARG A 34 6.84 1.75 11.87
C ARG A 34 6.25 1.98 10.49
N MET A 35 5.41 3.00 10.35
CA MET A 35 4.82 3.38 9.05
C MET A 35 5.91 3.78 8.06
N TRP A 36 6.92 4.53 8.50
CA TRP A 36 8.04 4.88 7.63
C TRP A 36 8.80 3.65 7.14
N VAL A 37 9.15 2.70 8.03
CA VAL A 37 9.79 1.44 7.64
C VAL A 37 8.90 0.62 6.70
N ALA A 38 7.60 0.53 6.98
CA ALA A 38 6.63 -0.15 6.12
C ALA A 38 6.57 0.50 4.72
N SER A 39 6.58 1.84 4.65
CA SER A 39 6.60 2.58 3.38
C SER A 39 7.87 2.34 2.55
N LYS A 40 8.98 1.93 3.19
CA LYS A 40 10.20 1.50 2.50
C LYS A 40 10.16 0.04 2.05
N ARG A 41 9.35 -0.79 2.71
CA ARG A 41 9.13 -2.20 2.35
C ARG A 41 8.07 -2.37 1.27
N GLU A 42 7.12 -1.45 1.18
CA GLU A 42 6.32 -1.28 -0.02
C GLU A 42 7.28 -0.95 -1.15
N VAL A 43 7.66 -2.00 -1.88
CA VAL A 43 8.50 -1.95 -3.06
C VAL A 43 7.94 -0.82 -3.92
N ARG A 44 8.74 0.21 -4.20
CA ARG A 44 8.49 1.16 -5.29
C ARG A 44 7.83 0.35 -6.38
N ILE A 45 6.55 0.61 -6.71
CA ILE A 45 5.88 -0.13 -7.78
C ILE A 45 6.82 -0.02 -8.97
N ARG A 46 7.52 -1.13 -9.28
CA ARG A 46 8.71 -1.08 -10.14
C ARG A 46 8.35 -0.50 -11.50
N ASP A 47 7.08 -0.66 -11.83
CA ASP A 47 6.42 -0.13 -13.00
C ASP A 47 4.95 0.22 -12.66
N ARG A 48 4.72 1.47 -12.22
CA ARG A 48 3.40 1.98 -11.87
C ARG A 48 2.44 1.93 -13.05
N GLU A 49 2.94 2.18 -14.25
CA GLU A 49 2.14 2.13 -15.48
C GLU A 49 1.64 0.71 -15.72
N ARG A 50 2.51 -0.30 -15.59
CA ARG A 50 2.11 -1.70 -15.73
C ARG A 50 1.07 -2.15 -14.71
N MET A 51 1.11 -1.63 -13.48
CA MET A 51 0.05 -1.90 -12.50
C MET A 51 -1.28 -1.24 -12.87
N LEU A 52 -1.25 -0.01 -13.38
CA LEU A 52 -2.47 0.68 -13.82
C LEU A 52 -3.09 -0.01 -15.04
N GLU A 53 -2.27 -0.45 -15.99
CA GLU A 53 -2.75 -1.22 -17.14
C GLU A 53 -3.33 -2.57 -16.71
N ALA A 54 -2.67 -3.29 -15.79
CA ALA A 54 -3.21 -4.53 -15.24
C ALA A 54 -4.57 -4.30 -14.51
N ALA A 55 -4.73 -3.19 -13.79
CA ALA A 55 -5.99 -2.85 -13.14
C ALA A 55 -7.11 -2.57 -14.17
N LYS A 56 -6.80 -1.82 -15.23
CA LYS A 56 -7.76 -1.56 -16.33
C LYS A 56 -8.17 -2.84 -17.05
N ASP A 57 -7.24 -3.76 -17.27
CA ASP A 57 -7.54 -5.06 -17.89
C ASP A 57 -8.45 -5.90 -16.99
N ILE A 58 -8.22 -5.92 -15.68
CA ILE A 58 -9.09 -6.58 -14.70
C ILE A 58 -10.50 -5.97 -14.73
N ASP A 59 -10.62 -4.64 -14.72
CA ASP A 59 -11.91 -3.96 -14.77
C ASP A 59 -12.65 -4.24 -16.09
N ARG A 60 -11.93 -4.27 -17.22
CA ARG A 60 -12.51 -4.63 -18.53
C ARG A 60 -13.05 -6.06 -18.53
N LEU A 61 -12.28 -7.01 -18.01
CA LEU A 61 -12.70 -8.42 -17.90
C LEU A 61 -13.91 -8.56 -16.98
N ARG A 62 -13.93 -7.82 -15.86
CA ARG A 62 -15.05 -7.81 -14.92
C ARG A 62 -16.32 -7.26 -15.54
N LEU A 63 -16.24 -6.15 -16.28
CA LEU A 63 -17.39 -5.52 -16.95
C LEU A 63 -17.91 -6.33 -18.14
N GLY A 64 -17.04 -7.12 -18.80
CA GLY A 64 -17.41 -8.00 -19.90
C GLY A 64 -18.20 -9.24 -19.47
N HIS A 65 -18.15 -9.62 -18.18
CA HIS A 65 -18.90 -10.75 -17.65
C HIS A 65 -20.32 -10.34 -17.24
N LYS A 66 -21.33 -10.84 -17.95
CA LYS A 66 -22.76 -10.64 -17.64
C LYS A 66 -23.27 -11.49 -16.45
N GLY A 67 -22.39 -11.96 -15.56
CA GLY A 67 -22.71 -12.87 -14.47
C GLY A 67 -21.71 -12.80 -13.32
N GLU A 68 -21.74 -13.77 -12.41
CA GLU A 68 -20.85 -13.80 -11.24
C GLU A 68 -19.38 -13.97 -11.68
N TRP A 69 -18.63 -12.86 -11.66
CA TRP A 69 -17.22 -12.84 -12.07
C TRP A 69 -16.33 -13.37 -10.94
N SER A 70 -15.53 -14.39 -11.23
CA SER A 70 -14.54 -14.94 -10.31
C SER A 70 -13.14 -14.78 -10.88
N GLY A 71 -12.38 -13.82 -10.34
CA GLY A 71 -10.99 -13.60 -10.73
C GLY A 71 -10.11 -14.86 -10.57
N THR A 72 -10.43 -15.73 -9.61
CA THR A 72 -9.71 -17.00 -9.40
C THR A 72 -9.88 -17.96 -10.57
N THR A 73 -11.08 -18.00 -11.17
CA THR A 73 -11.38 -18.86 -12.32
C THR A 73 -10.67 -18.35 -13.58
N GLU A 74 -10.69 -17.03 -13.80
CA GLU A 74 -9.98 -16.38 -14.92
C GLU A 74 -8.47 -16.64 -14.88
N ILE A 75 -7.84 -16.46 -13.71
CA ILE A 75 -6.40 -16.72 -13.54
C ILE A 75 -6.07 -18.20 -13.82
N ARG A 76 -6.93 -19.13 -13.39
CA ARG A 76 -6.73 -20.56 -13.63
C ARG A 76 -6.80 -20.88 -15.13
N GLN A 77 -7.81 -20.36 -15.84
CA GLN A 77 -7.95 -20.57 -17.28
C GLN A 77 -6.77 -20.01 -18.08
N GLU A 78 -6.32 -18.79 -17.75
CA GLU A 78 -5.19 -18.14 -18.42
C GLU A 78 -3.88 -18.90 -18.19
N ARG A 79 -3.67 -19.40 -16.97
CA ARG A 79 -2.51 -20.25 -16.65
C ARG A 79 -2.55 -21.57 -17.42
N ASP A 80 -3.72 -22.17 -17.57
CA ASP A 80 -3.90 -23.43 -18.28
C ASP A 80 -3.73 -23.27 -19.80
N LYS A 81 -4.12 -22.12 -20.38
CA LYS A 81 -3.84 -21.78 -21.79
C LYS A 81 -2.35 -21.67 -22.06
N ARG A 82 -1.59 -20.99 -21.17
CA ARG A 82 -0.13 -20.83 -21.29
C ARG A 82 0.66 -22.13 -21.15
N ARG A 83 0.08 -23.16 -20.52
CA ARG A 83 0.67 -24.49 -20.44
C ARG A 83 0.45 -25.35 -21.68
N ARG A 84 -0.49 -24.97 -22.55
CA ARG A 84 -0.84 -25.67 -23.79
C ARG A 84 -0.26 -24.99 -25.05
N SER A 85 0.35 -23.83 -24.86
CA SER A 85 1.19 -23.12 -25.83
C SER A 85 2.65 -23.49 -25.63
#